data_AF-A0A9P4U2X9-F1
#
_entry.id   AF-A0A9P4U2X9-F1
#
_cell.length_a   1.000
_cell.length_b   1.000
_cell.length_c   1.000
_cell.angle_alpha   90.00
_cell.angle_beta   90.00
_cell.angle_gamma   90.00
#
_symmetry.space_group_name_H-M   'P 1'
#
loop_
_entity.id
_entity.type
_entity.pdbx_description
1 polymer ?
#
loop_
_entity_poly.entity_id
_entity_poly.type
_entity_poly.pdbx_seq_one_letter_code
_entity_poly.pdbx_strand_id
1 'polypeptide(L)'
;MVLSAADINALEIFETQYLQLLDPTDLTWPLNEVLRQLDAQTWLYEHLINSSNVQYLPPERYQRRVMKKLFERVESSIQDPNQDELSDDLTSALTTLMARNLQPEASAVQKPSHVTYTFTNSSSRELAVVTLLEFHSLISTSGTTGLRTWEAALHFGSYLVSQGKHIIEGKRVLELGAGTGLLSILCAKWLGASHVRATDGDDGVIEALSSNIFLNGLQETGRIDARSLKWGRVLDETEEGQQNPVDVVIGADITYDSRLNPSLISTLREFFLLNPDLNIFIAAPIRNDETFSKFNLACERNNFEVSEIHFSMPSPAEQLGPFYPTQTPLRIFQITSTAPIGDPFAF
;
A
#
# COMPACT_ATOMS: atom_id res chain seq x y z
N MET A 1 -18.79 -22.62 -21.28
CA MET A 1 -18.69 -21.65 -22.38
C MET A 1 -17.50 -20.79 -22.00
N VAL A 2 -16.40 -20.81 -22.74
CA VAL A 2 -15.14 -20.17 -22.28
C VAL A 2 -15.40 -18.68 -22.00
N LEU A 3 -15.07 -18.24 -20.78
CA LEU A 3 -15.21 -16.85 -20.34
C LEU A 3 -14.52 -15.90 -21.34
N SER A 4 -15.18 -14.77 -21.66
CA SER A 4 -14.56 -13.75 -22.50
C SER A 4 -13.45 -13.03 -21.75
N ALA A 5 -12.56 -12.34 -22.47
CA ALA A 5 -11.51 -11.54 -21.84
C ALA A 5 -12.09 -10.42 -20.95
N ALA A 6 -13.27 -9.89 -21.29
CA ALA A 6 -13.95 -8.90 -20.47
C ALA A 6 -14.49 -9.50 -19.17
N ASP A 7 -15.01 -10.73 -19.22
CA ASP A 7 -15.50 -11.45 -18.05
C ASP A 7 -14.36 -11.77 -17.09
N ILE A 8 -13.22 -12.25 -17.63
CA ILE A 8 -12.01 -12.52 -16.84
C ILE A 8 -11.51 -11.24 -16.16
N ASN A 9 -11.42 -10.12 -16.89
CA ASN A 9 -10.99 -8.85 -16.31
C ASN A 9 -11.93 -8.37 -15.19
N ALA A 10 -13.25 -8.57 -15.33
CA ALA A 10 -14.21 -8.24 -14.26
C ALA A 10 -14.01 -9.11 -13.01
N LEU A 11 -13.69 -10.39 -13.21
CA LEU A 11 -13.38 -11.33 -12.13
C LEU A 11 -12.05 -10.98 -11.43
N GLU A 12 -11.01 -10.62 -12.17
CA GLU A 12 -9.69 -10.19 -11.64
C GLU A 12 -9.79 -8.87 -10.86
N ILE A 13 -10.59 -7.91 -11.32
CA ILE A 13 -10.89 -6.68 -10.56
C ILE A 13 -11.56 -7.04 -9.23
N PHE A 14 -12.57 -7.92 -9.25
CA PHE A 14 -13.27 -8.35 -8.04
C PHE A 14 -12.32 -9.08 -7.07
N GLU A 15 -11.46 -9.97 -7.56
CA GLU A 15 -10.42 -10.62 -6.77
C GLU A 15 -9.48 -9.60 -6.12
N THR A 16 -8.98 -8.64 -6.89
CA THR A 16 -8.06 -7.62 -6.37
C THR A 16 -8.72 -6.80 -5.26
N GLN A 17 -9.99 -6.40 -5.43
CA GLN A 17 -10.74 -5.68 -4.40
C GLN A 17 -10.98 -6.54 -3.15
N TYR A 18 -11.26 -7.84 -3.34
CA TYR A 18 -11.47 -8.81 -2.28
C TYR A 18 -10.19 -9.05 -1.46
N LEU A 19 -9.04 -9.23 -2.11
CA LEU A 19 -7.76 -9.44 -1.45
C LEU A 19 -7.20 -8.16 -0.81
N GLN A 20 -7.63 -6.99 -1.29
CA GLN A 20 -7.37 -5.69 -0.65
C GLN A 20 -8.37 -5.37 0.48
N LEU A 21 -9.31 -6.28 0.78
CA LEU A 21 -10.29 -6.17 1.87
C LEU A 21 -11.24 -4.95 1.79
N LEU A 22 -11.62 -4.52 0.57
CA LEU A 22 -12.60 -3.43 0.41
C LEU A 22 -13.92 -3.77 1.11
N ASP A 23 -14.62 -2.79 1.70
CA ASP A 23 -15.92 -3.11 2.32
C ASP A 23 -16.86 -3.73 1.27
N PRO A 24 -17.62 -4.78 1.62
CA PRO A 24 -18.58 -5.40 0.71
C PRO A 24 -19.62 -4.45 0.08
N THR A 25 -19.78 -3.21 0.54
CA THR A 25 -20.57 -2.17 -0.14
C THR A 25 -19.87 -1.54 -1.34
N ASP A 26 -18.54 -1.55 -1.34
CA ASP A 26 -17.70 -0.83 -2.30
C ASP A 26 -17.10 -1.78 -3.35
N LEU A 27 -17.28 -3.09 -3.17
CA LEU A 27 -16.92 -4.11 -4.17
C LEU A 27 -17.70 -3.91 -5.48
N THR A 28 -16.96 -3.93 -6.59
CA THR A 28 -17.48 -3.94 -7.95
C THR A 28 -17.78 -5.37 -8.36
N TRP A 29 -19.06 -5.73 -8.31
CA TRP A 29 -19.50 -7.09 -8.60
C TRP A 29 -19.48 -7.36 -10.11
N PRO A 30 -19.01 -8.55 -10.56
CA PRO A 30 -19.20 -9.00 -11.94
C PRO A 30 -20.70 -9.00 -12.30
N LEU A 31 -21.00 -8.83 -13.59
CA LEU A 31 -22.38 -8.81 -14.07
C LEU A 31 -23.09 -10.13 -13.76
N ASN A 32 -24.41 -10.07 -13.54
CA ASN A 32 -25.21 -11.27 -13.24
C ASN A 32 -25.09 -12.35 -14.33
N GLU A 33 -24.97 -11.96 -15.60
CA GLU A 33 -24.76 -12.89 -16.72
C GLU A 33 -23.40 -13.60 -16.69
N VAL A 34 -22.40 -12.98 -16.06
CA VAL A 34 -21.07 -13.59 -15.83
C VAL A 34 -21.15 -14.52 -14.63
N LEU A 35 -21.68 -14.04 -13.50
CA LEU A 35 -21.82 -14.82 -12.26
C LEU A 35 -22.65 -16.09 -12.42
N ARG A 36 -23.60 -16.10 -13.36
CA ARG A 36 -24.42 -17.27 -13.68
C ARG A 36 -23.64 -18.39 -14.35
N GLN A 37 -22.56 -18.08 -15.07
CA GLN A 37 -21.78 -19.08 -15.78
C GLN A 37 -21.01 -19.96 -14.81
N LEU A 38 -21.12 -21.29 -14.96
CA LEU A 38 -20.41 -22.24 -14.11
C LEU A 38 -18.89 -22.03 -14.16
N ASP A 39 -18.34 -21.71 -15.35
CA ASP A 39 -16.92 -21.41 -15.52
C ASP A 39 -16.47 -20.20 -14.67
N ALA A 40 -17.30 -19.16 -14.52
CA ALA A 40 -17.02 -18.01 -13.65
C ALA A 40 -17.12 -18.39 -12.17
N GLN A 41 -18.10 -19.21 -11.80
CA GLN A 41 -18.27 -19.70 -10.43
C GLN A 41 -17.08 -20.56 -9.98
N THR A 42 -16.59 -21.46 -10.85
CA THR A 42 -15.38 -22.25 -10.63
C THR A 42 -14.16 -21.33 -10.50
N TRP A 43 -14.03 -20.33 -11.37
CA TRP A 43 -12.95 -19.34 -11.27
C TRP A 43 -12.96 -18.65 -9.89
N LEU A 44 -14.12 -18.15 -9.44
CA LEU A 44 -14.26 -17.49 -8.14
C LEU A 44 -13.89 -18.40 -6.96
N TYR A 45 -14.27 -19.68 -7.03
CA TYR A 45 -13.87 -20.65 -6.00
C TYR A 45 -12.35 -20.81 -5.93
N GLU A 46 -11.72 -21.04 -7.08
CA GLU A 46 -10.28 -21.29 -7.18
C GLU A 46 -9.42 -20.10 -6.76
N HIS A 47 -9.90 -18.86 -6.96
CA HIS A 47 -9.13 -17.63 -6.72
C HIS A 47 -9.48 -16.92 -5.41
N LEU A 48 -10.64 -17.16 -4.81
CA LEU A 48 -11.08 -16.42 -3.62
C LEU A 48 -11.21 -17.27 -2.35
N ILE A 49 -11.28 -18.60 -2.49
CA ILE A 49 -11.67 -19.51 -1.41
C ILE A 49 -10.71 -20.69 -1.29
N ASN A 50 -10.30 -21.30 -2.41
CA ASN A 50 -9.47 -22.49 -2.39
C ASN A 50 -8.11 -22.19 -1.75
N SER A 51 -7.93 -22.61 -0.50
CA SER A 51 -6.70 -22.39 0.28
C SER A 51 -5.46 -23.09 -0.31
N SER A 52 -5.66 -24.00 -1.27
CA SER A 52 -4.57 -24.63 -2.01
C SER A 52 -3.93 -23.69 -3.02
N ASN A 53 -4.71 -22.73 -3.54
CA ASN A 53 -4.26 -21.77 -4.55
C ASN A 53 -4.00 -20.38 -3.95
N VAL A 54 -4.82 -19.98 -2.99
CA VAL A 54 -4.74 -18.67 -2.36
C VAL A 54 -3.92 -18.77 -1.07
N GLN A 55 -2.68 -18.32 -1.13
CA GLN A 55 -1.74 -18.40 -0.01
C GLN A 55 -2.22 -17.60 1.21
N TYR A 56 -2.79 -16.41 0.98
CA TYR A 56 -3.20 -15.48 2.03
C TYR A 56 -4.67 -15.12 1.89
N LEU A 57 -5.54 -15.98 2.42
CA LEU A 57 -6.97 -15.73 2.42
C LEU A 57 -7.37 -14.58 3.38
N PRO A 58 -8.37 -13.75 3.01
CA PRO A 58 -8.97 -12.76 3.90
C PRO A 58 -9.51 -13.34 5.22
N PRO A 59 -9.80 -12.51 6.24
CA PRO A 59 -10.42 -12.98 7.48
C PRO A 59 -11.77 -13.67 7.24
N GLU A 60 -12.04 -14.79 7.93
CA GLU A 60 -13.26 -15.60 7.71
C GLU A 60 -14.56 -14.79 7.80
N ARG A 61 -14.62 -13.78 8.69
CA ARG A 61 -15.78 -12.89 8.81
C ARG A 61 -16.01 -12.08 7.54
N TYR A 62 -14.92 -11.59 6.94
CA TYR A 62 -14.95 -10.88 5.67
C TYR A 62 -15.36 -11.82 4.54
N GLN A 63 -14.70 -12.99 4.44
CA GLN A 63 -15.06 -14.03 3.45
C GLN A 63 -16.56 -14.34 3.53
N ARG A 64 -17.10 -14.59 4.74
CA ARG A 64 -18.52 -14.86 4.95
C ARG A 64 -19.44 -13.75 4.45
N ARG A 65 -19.12 -12.48 4.71
CA ARG A 65 -19.94 -11.34 4.25
C ARG A 65 -19.96 -11.26 2.72
N VAL A 66 -18.81 -11.43 2.08
CA VAL A 66 -18.68 -11.39 0.62
C VAL A 66 -19.38 -12.60 0.00
N MET A 67 -19.09 -13.80 0.49
CA MET A 67 -19.66 -15.05 0.00
C MET A 67 -21.18 -15.09 0.08
N LYS A 68 -21.76 -14.57 1.16
CA LYS A 68 -23.22 -14.47 1.28
C LYS A 68 -23.82 -13.58 0.18
N LYS A 69 -23.24 -12.40 -0.04
CA LYS A 69 -23.67 -11.48 -1.11
C LYS A 69 -23.43 -12.04 -2.51
N LEU A 70 -22.35 -12.81 -2.70
CA LEU A 70 -22.06 -13.50 -3.95
C LEU A 70 -23.15 -14.53 -4.25
N PHE A 71 -23.49 -15.36 -3.27
CA PHE A 71 -24.51 -16.40 -3.39
C PHE A 71 -25.89 -15.81 -3.70
N GLU A 72 -26.31 -14.78 -2.97
CA GLU A 72 -27.56 -14.04 -3.23
C GLU A 72 -27.62 -13.48 -4.67
N ARG A 73 -26.47 -13.04 -5.21
CA ARG A 73 -26.38 -12.55 -6.60
C ARG A 73 -26.45 -13.66 -7.64
N VAL A 74 -25.76 -14.78 -7.41
CA VAL A 74 -25.83 -15.93 -8.31
C VAL A 74 -27.25 -16.48 -8.33
N GLU A 75 -27.88 -16.70 -7.16
CA GLU A 75 -29.27 -17.17 -7.04
C GLU A 75 -30.27 -16.25 -7.78
N SER A 76 -30.14 -14.93 -7.61
CA SER A 76 -31.01 -13.97 -8.29
C SER A 76 -30.72 -13.82 -9.79
N SER A 77 -29.61 -14.36 -10.30
CA SER A 77 -29.25 -14.33 -11.71
C SER A 77 -29.80 -15.51 -12.52
N ILE A 78 -30.20 -16.62 -11.86
CA ILE A 78 -30.71 -17.84 -12.46
C ILE A 78 -31.95 -17.53 -13.33
N GLN A 79 -31.93 -17.96 -14.59
CA GLN A 79 -33.03 -17.78 -15.54
C GLN A 79 -33.67 -19.12 -15.96
N ASP A 80 -32.87 -20.15 -16.22
CA ASP A 80 -33.32 -21.51 -16.50
C ASP A 80 -32.76 -22.48 -15.46
N PRO A 81 -33.55 -22.96 -14.47
CA PRO A 81 -33.09 -23.87 -13.44
C PRO A 81 -32.54 -25.22 -13.95
N ASN A 82 -32.73 -25.56 -15.23
CA ASN A 82 -32.16 -26.78 -15.82
C ASN A 82 -30.76 -26.55 -16.43
N GLN A 83 -30.34 -25.29 -16.58
CA GLN A 83 -29.06 -24.91 -17.20
C GLN A 83 -28.21 -24.03 -16.28
N ASP A 84 -28.85 -23.16 -15.50
CA ASP A 84 -28.23 -22.26 -14.56
C ASP A 84 -28.26 -22.92 -13.17
N GLU A 85 -27.11 -23.38 -12.72
CA GLU A 85 -26.95 -24.01 -11.40
C GLU A 85 -25.91 -23.28 -10.55
N LEU A 86 -26.04 -23.46 -9.23
CA LEU A 86 -25.02 -23.05 -8.28
C LEU A 86 -23.92 -24.11 -8.24
N SER A 87 -22.67 -23.68 -8.31
CA SER A 87 -21.52 -24.57 -8.13
C SER A 87 -21.57 -25.28 -6.77
N ASP A 88 -21.39 -26.60 -6.81
CA ASP A 88 -21.24 -27.44 -5.61
C ASP A 88 -20.08 -26.96 -4.72
N ASP A 89 -18.97 -26.53 -5.32
CA ASP A 89 -17.79 -26.05 -4.60
C ASP A 89 -18.08 -24.75 -3.85
N LEU A 90 -18.74 -23.78 -4.49
CA LEU A 90 -19.16 -22.53 -3.83
C LEU A 90 -20.18 -22.80 -2.71
N THR A 91 -21.11 -23.73 -2.95
CA THR A 91 -22.13 -24.13 -1.96
C THR A 91 -21.49 -24.80 -0.74
N SER A 92 -20.55 -25.72 -0.98
CA SER A 92 -19.76 -26.41 0.05
C SER A 92 -18.91 -25.42 0.85
N ALA A 93 -18.25 -24.48 0.16
CA ALA A 93 -17.48 -23.41 0.79
C ALA A 93 -18.33 -22.53 1.70
N LEU A 94 -19.47 -22.04 1.22
CA LEU A 94 -20.38 -21.21 2.00
C LEU A 94 -20.90 -21.97 3.23
N THR A 95 -21.32 -23.22 3.05
CA THR A 95 -21.79 -24.09 4.14
C THR A 95 -20.71 -24.26 5.21
N THR A 96 -19.47 -24.51 4.79
CA THR A 96 -18.31 -24.63 5.67
C THR A 96 -18.04 -23.33 6.42
N LEU A 97 -18.10 -22.18 5.75
CA LEU A 97 -17.92 -20.86 6.38
C LEU A 97 -19.05 -20.52 7.35
N MET A 98 -20.29 -20.92 7.06
CA MET A 98 -21.43 -20.69 7.97
C MET A 98 -21.36 -21.57 9.22
N ALA A 99 -20.82 -22.79 9.10
CA ALA A 99 -20.67 -23.71 10.22
C ALA A 99 -19.56 -23.30 11.21
N ARG A 100 -18.64 -22.42 10.81
CA ARG A 100 -17.55 -21.95 11.67
C ARG A 100 -18.06 -20.96 12.73
N ASN A 101 -17.69 -21.21 13.97
CA ASN A 101 -17.92 -20.28 15.08
C ASN A 101 -16.93 -19.10 14.98
N LEU A 102 -17.41 -17.96 14.50
CA LEU A 102 -16.60 -16.76 14.43
C LEU A 102 -16.37 -16.15 15.81
N GLN A 103 -15.17 -15.63 16.02
CA GLN A 103 -14.86 -14.83 17.20
C GLN A 103 -15.71 -13.55 17.26
N PRO A 104 -15.93 -13.01 18.48
CA PRO A 104 -16.55 -11.70 18.65
C PRO A 104 -15.85 -10.62 17.84
N GLU A 105 -16.63 -9.64 17.36
CA GLU A 105 -16.13 -8.60 16.46
C GLU A 105 -15.01 -7.78 17.06
N ALA A 106 -15.17 -7.40 18.33
CA ALA A 106 -14.18 -6.66 19.10
C ALA A 106 -12.82 -7.38 19.14
N SER A 107 -12.81 -8.72 19.18
CA SER A 107 -11.57 -9.51 19.18
C SER A 107 -10.98 -9.68 17.78
N ALA A 108 -11.82 -9.77 16.74
CA ALA A 108 -11.37 -9.94 15.37
C ALA A 108 -10.69 -8.67 14.82
N VAL A 109 -11.23 -7.50 15.16
CA VAL A 109 -10.70 -6.20 14.70
C VAL A 109 -9.32 -5.87 15.30
N GLN A 110 -8.97 -6.50 16.42
CA GLN A 110 -7.66 -6.34 17.07
C GLN A 110 -6.57 -7.24 16.49
N LYS A 111 -6.87 -8.09 15.51
CA LYS A 111 -5.89 -8.96 14.86
C LYS A 111 -5.50 -8.38 13.50
N PRO A 112 -4.21 -8.46 13.12
CA PRO A 112 -3.84 -8.07 11.79
C PRO A 112 -4.36 -9.09 10.77
N SER A 113 -4.53 -8.63 9.55
CA SER A 113 -5.02 -9.42 8.42
C SER A 113 -4.10 -9.24 7.24
N HIS A 114 -3.99 -10.27 6.40
CA HIS A 114 -3.29 -10.13 5.13
C HIS A 114 -4.11 -9.23 4.21
N VAL A 115 -3.46 -8.22 3.66
CA VAL A 115 -4.00 -7.29 2.67
C VAL A 115 -3.06 -7.34 1.47
N THR A 116 -3.60 -7.58 0.29
CA THR A 116 -2.80 -7.61 -0.95
C THR A 116 -3.13 -6.40 -1.81
N TYR A 117 -2.10 -5.63 -2.13
CA TYR A 117 -2.18 -4.51 -3.06
C TYR A 117 -1.57 -4.93 -4.39
N THR A 118 -2.35 -4.78 -5.45
CA THR A 118 -1.91 -4.99 -6.83
C THR A 118 -1.79 -3.64 -7.51
N PHE A 119 -0.62 -3.33 -8.03
CA PHE A 119 -0.36 -2.14 -8.82
C PHE A 119 -0.28 -2.51 -10.29
N THR A 120 -1.05 -1.79 -11.10
CA THR A 120 -1.14 -2.03 -12.55
C THR A 120 -0.35 -0.97 -13.31
N ASN A 121 0.54 -1.39 -14.20
CA ASN A 121 1.10 -0.50 -15.21
C ASN A 121 0.41 -0.77 -16.55
N SER A 122 -0.40 0.20 -17.00
CA SER A 122 -1.12 0.14 -18.28
C SER A 122 -0.20 -0.05 -19.50
N SER A 123 1.08 0.30 -19.38
CA SER A 123 2.07 0.22 -20.46
C SER A 123 2.78 -1.13 -20.55
N SER A 124 3.03 -1.82 -19.42
CA SER A 124 3.85 -3.06 -19.41
C SER A 124 3.06 -4.34 -19.19
N ARG A 125 1.76 -4.27 -18.84
CA ARG A 125 0.92 -5.41 -18.38
C ARG A 125 1.51 -6.17 -17.17
N GLU A 126 2.57 -5.65 -16.57
CA GLU A 126 3.20 -6.26 -15.40
C GLU A 126 2.43 -5.83 -14.15
N LEU A 127 2.05 -6.83 -13.33
CA LEU A 127 1.35 -6.63 -12.08
C LEU A 127 2.36 -6.67 -10.94
N ALA A 128 2.54 -5.53 -10.27
CA ALA A 128 3.36 -5.48 -9.06
C ALA A 128 2.46 -5.78 -7.85
N VAL A 129 2.68 -6.93 -7.21
CA VAL A 129 1.86 -7.40 -6.08
C VAL A 129 2.65 -7.36 -4.78
N VAL A 130 2.05 -6.76 -3.76
CA VAL A 130 2.61 -6.67 -2.41
C VAL A 130 1.54 -7.11 -1.39
N THR A 131 1.85 -8.15 -0.61
CA THR A 131 0.98 -8.61 0.48
C THR A 131 1.57 -8.17 1.81
N LEU A 132 0.75 -7.57 2.67
CA LEU A 132 1.15 -7.02 3.96
C LEU A 132 0.25 -7.57 5.07
N LEU A 133 0.80 -7.70 6.26
CA LEU A 133 0.05 -7.98 7.47
C LEU A 133 -0.26 -6.65 8.17
N GLU A 134 -1.54 -6.24 8.16
CA GLU A 134 -1.97 -4.92 8.60
C GLU A 134 -3.10 -4.96 9.63
N PHE A 135 -3.15 -3.95 10.50
CA PHE A 135 -4.25 -3.73 11.42
C PHE A 135 -5.32 -2.83 10.79
N HIS A 136 -6.58 -3.23 10.91
CA HIS A 136 -7.70 -2.47 10.35
C HIS A 136 -8.21 -1.34 11.27
N SER A 137 -7.98 -1.44 12.59
CA SER A 137 -8.41 -0.40 13.54
C SER A 137 -7.34 0.65 13.78
N LEU A 138 -7.74 1.92 13.71
CA LEU A 138 -6.92 3.10 14.07
C LEU A 138 -6.45 3.07 15.54
N ILE A 139 -7.20 2.39 16.40
CA ILE A 139 -6.81 2.10 17.79
C ILE A 139 -6.19 0.71 17.77
N SER A 140 -4.97 0.59 17.23
CA SER A 140 -4.15 -0.56 17.58
C SER A 140 -3.95 -0.52 19.10
N THR A 141 -3.85 -1.68 19.76
CA THR A 141 -3.57 -1.75 21.21
C THR A 141 -2.27 -1.02 21.59
N SER A 142 -1.45 -0.67 20.60
CA SER A 142 -0.14 -0.04 20.71
C SER A 142 -0.16 1.49 20.51
N GLY A 143 -1.30 2.10 20.13
CA GLY A 143 -1.41 3.56 19.98
C GLY A 143 -0.65 4.18 18.80
N THR A 144 -0.22 3.38 17.82
CA THR A 144 0.49 3.81 16.61
C THR A 144 -0.40 3.74 15.36
N THR A 145 -0.15 4.64 14.41
CA THR A 145 -0.79 4.69 13.08
C THR A 145 0.02 3.98 11.99
N GLY A 146 1.23 3.49 12.30
CA GLY A 146 2.15 2.87 11.33
C GLY A 146 1.83 1.43 10.94
N LEU A 147 0.82 0.81 11.56
CA LEU A 147 0.46 -0.60 11.34
C LEU A 147 -0.64 -0.80 10.27
N ARG A 148 -0.96 0.27 9.52
CA ARG A 148 -1.93 0.28 8.43
C ARG A 148 -1.35 1.08 7.26
N THR A 149 -1.61 0.62 6.04
CA THR A 149 -1.26 1.39 4.85
C THR A 149 -2.28 2.51 4.62
N TRP A 150 -1.76 3.71 4.39
CA TRP A 150 -2.56 4.92 4.13
C TRP A 150 -2.64 5.25 2.64
N GLU A 151 -3.68 5.97 2.24
CA GLU A 151 -4.02 6.21 0.84
C GLU A 151 -2.90 6.95 0.07
N ALA A 152 -2.13 7.81 0.74
CA ALA A 152 -1.00 8.49 0.11
C ALA A 152 0.10 7.51 -0.35
N ALA A 153 0.33 6.41 0.38
CA ALA A 153 1.28 5.38 -0.02
C ALA A 153 0.76 4.60 -1.24
N LEU A 154 -0.55 4.33 -1.30
CA LEU A 154 -1.18 3.69 -2.46
C LEU A 154 -1.06 4.55 -3.71
N HIS A 155 -1.39 5.85 -3.59
CA HIS A 155 -1.28 6.79 -4.70
C HIS A 155 0.17 6.98 -5.16
N PHE A 156 1.11 7.06 -4.22
CA PHE A 156 2.52 7.19 -4.55
C PHE A 156 3.06 5.93 -5.22
N GLY A 157 2.69 4.74 -4.75
CA GLY A 157 3.05 3.48 -5.40
C GLY A 157 2.52 3.40 -6.83
N SER A 158 1.28 3.83 -7.08
CA SER A 158 0.71 3.93 -8.43
C SER A 158 1.52 4.86 -9.34
N TYR A 159 1.96 6.01 -8.82
CA TYR A 159 2.85 6.91 -9.56
C TYR A 159 4.18 6.22 -9.89
N LEU A 160 4.83 5.61 -8.91
CA LEU A 160 6.12 4.96 -9.08
C LEU A 160 6.07 3.81 -10.10
N VAL A 161 5.02 2.99 -10.06
CA VAL A 161 4.82 1.87 -10.99
C VAL A 161 4.54 2.34 -12.42
N SER A 162 3.79 3.44 -12.59
CA SER A 162 3.34 3.90 -13.90
C SER A 162 4.30 4.87 -14.59
N GLN A 163 4.80 5.88 -13.89
CA GLN A 163 5.56 7.00 -14.46
C GLN A 163 6.90 7.24 -13.73
N GLY A 164 6.95 6.94 -12.43
CA GLY A 164 8.06 7.27 -11.54
C GLY A 164 9.18 6.24 -11.45
N LYS A 165 9.15 5.13 -12.18
CA LYS A 165 10.14 4.03 -12.04
C LYS A 165 11.59 4.51 -12.16
N HIS A 166 11.85 5.46 -13.05
CA HIS A 166 13.19 6.06 -13.27
C HIS A 166 13.79 6.77 -12.04
N ILE A 167 12.95 7.13 -11.05
CA ILE A 167 13.39 7.73 -9.77
C ILE A 167 13.98 6.66 -8.84
N ILE A 168 13.60 5.39 -9.04
CA ILE A 168 13.90 4.27 -8.14
C ILE A 168 14.89 3.28 -8.74
N GLU A 169 14.80 3.03 -10.04
CA GLU A 169 15.60 2.00 -10.72
C GLU A 169 17.11 2.26 -10.58
N GLY A 170 17.81 1.25 -10.04
CA GLY A 170 19.25 1.31 -9.77
C GLY A 170 19.66 2.23 -8.62
N LYS A 171 18.71 2.78 -7.85
CA LYS A 171 18.97 3.71 -6.74
C LYS A 171 18.97 3.01 -5.38
N ARG A 172 19.76 3.56 -4.45
CA ARG A 172 19.64 3.31 -3.01
C ARG A 172 18.58 4.23 -2.44
N VAL A 173 17.45 3.64 -2.08
CA VAL A 173 16.26 4.33 -1.62
C VAL A 173 16.22 4.30 -0.09
N LEU A 174 15.90 5.42 0.55
CA LEU A 174 15.52 5.43 1.96
C LEU A 174 14.06 5.86 2.07
N GLU A 175 13.25 5.08 2.78
CA GLU A 175 11.87 5.46 3.11
C GLU A 175 11.79 6.00 4.54
N LEU A 176 11.28 7.22 4.71
CA LEU A 176 10.96 7.82 6.00
C LEU A 176 9.52 7.51 6.39
N GLY A 177 9.32 7.01 7.62
CA GLY A 177 7.99 6.68 8.13
C GLY A 177 7.34 5.58 7.31
N ALA A 178 8.07 4.49 7.08
CA ALA A 178 7.68 3.41 6.19
C ALA A 178 6.41 2.68 6.64
N GLY A 179 6.06 2.73 7.93
CA GLY A 179 4.88 2.06 8.46
C GLY A 179 4.88 0.56 8.13
N THR A 180 3.92 0.15 7.31
CA THR A 180 3.79 -1.25 6.86
C THR A 180 4.90 -1.69 5.89
N GLY A 181 5.61 -0.74 5.27
CA GLY A 181 6.67 -1.00 4.30
C GLY A 181 6.21 -1.15 2.87
N LEU A 182 4.98 -0.77 2.53
CA LEU A 182 4.43 -0.95 1.19
C LEU A 182 5.34 -0.40 0.08
N LEU A 183 5.75 0.85 0.18
CA LEU A 183 6.59 1.49 -0.84
C LEU A 183 8.00 0.88 -0.84
N SER A 184 8.59 0.63 0.33
CA SER A 184 9.89 -0.02 0.43
C SER A 184 9.92 -1.39 -0.27
N ILE A 185 8.91 -2.24 0.00
CA ILE A 185 8.79 -3.55 -0.61
C ILE A 185 8.53 -3.43 -2.12
N LEU A 186 7.67 -2.48 -2.54
CA LEU A 186 7.43 -2.20 -3.94
C LEU A 186 8.72 -1.79 -4.67
N CYS A 187 9.51 -0.90 -4.07
CA CYS A 187 10.79 -0.43 -4.61
C CYS A 187 11.80 -1.57 -4.78
N ALA A 188 11.99 -2.39 -3.73
CA ALA A 188 12.96 -3.48 -3.71
C ALA A 188 12.58 -4.64 -4.64
N LYS A 189 11.29 -4.99 -4.69
CA LYS A 189 10.79 -6.17 -5.40
C LYS A 189 10.50 -5.90 -6.87
N TRP A 190 9.94 -4.74 -7.20
CA TRP A 190 9.32 -4.49 -8.51
C TRP A 190 9.92 -3.32 -9.29
N LEU A 191 10.46 -2.30 -8.61
CA LEU A 191 10.93 -1.08 -9.28
C LEU A 191 12.44 -1.06 -9.55
N GLY A 192 13.15 -2.12 -9.16
CA GLY A 192 14.57 -2.28 -9.48
C GLY A 192 15.50 -1.40 -8.63
N ALA A 193 15.09 -1.00 -7.42
CA ALA A 193 15.99 -0.37 -6.47
C ALA A 193 17.24 -1.26 -6.23
N SER A 194 18.43 -0.66 -6.17
CA SER A 194 19.65 -1.42 -5.87
C SER A 194 19.68 -1.86 -4.41
N HIS A 195 19.14 -1.02 -3.52
CA HIS A 195 18.95 -1.31 -2.11
C HIS A 195 17.88 -0.37 -1.53
N VAL A 196 17.12 -0.82 -0.53
CA VAL A 196 16.09 -0.03 0.14
C VAL A 196 16.32 -0.07 1.64
N ARG A 197 16.42 1.10 2.28
CA ARG A 197 16.38 1.23 3.73
C ARG A 197 15.02 1.74 4.17
N ALA A 198 14.22 0.85 4.73
CA ALA A 198 12.89 1.16 5.25
C ALA A 198 13.02 1.64 6.70
N THR A 199 12.54 2.84 7.03
CA THR A 199 12.73 3.41 8.37
C THR A 199 11.46 3.90 9.02
N ASP A 200 11.36 3.71 10.34
CA ASP A 200 10.27 4.21 11.18
C ASP A 200 10.80 4.56 12.58
N GLY A 201 10.09 5.43 13.31
CA GLY A 201 10.48 5.88 14.63
C GLY A 201 9.98 4.98 15.77
N ASP A 202 9.04 4.06 15.50
CA ASP A 202 8.45 3.14 16.46
C ASP A 202 9.00 1.72 16.30
N ASP A 203 9.58 1.17 17.37
CA ASP A 203 10.24 -0.15 17.31
C ASP A 203 9.25 -1.30 17.05
N GLY A 204 7.99 -1.17 17.47
CA GLY A 204 6.94 -2.14 17.16
C GLY A 204 6.51 -2.09 15.69
N VAL A 205 6.55 -0.91 15.08
CA VAL A 205 6.37 -0.76 13.63
C VAL A 205 7.54 -1.37 12.87
N ILE A 206 8.80 -1.20 13.34
CA ILE A 206 9.98 -1.84 12.73
C ILE A 206 9.88 -3.38 12.76
N GLU A 207 9.38 -3.97 13.84
CA GLU A 207 9.15 -5.42 13.91
C GLU A 207 8.09 -5.90 12.91
N ALA A 208 6.97 -5.16 12.80
CA ALA A 208 5.92 -5.44 11.83
C ALA A 208 6.42 -5.28 10.38
N LEU A 209 7.19 -4.22 10.11
CA LEU A 209 7.86 -3.97 8.83
C LEU A 209 8.80 -5.11 8.45
N SER A 210 9.61 -5.60 9.39
CA SER A 210 10.50 -6.75 9.16
C SER A 210 9.72 -8.01 8.81
N SER A 211 8.57 -8.22 9.47
CA SER A 211 7.66 -9.33 9.16
C SER A 211 7.08 -9.20 7.75
N ASN A 212 6.72 -8.00 7.29
CA ASN A 212 6.24 -7.74 5.94
C ASN A 212 7.33 -7.91 4.87
N ILE A 213 8.59 -7.57 5.17
CA ILE A 213 9.74 -7.85 4.31
C ILE A 213 9.91 -9.36 4.12
N PHE A 214 9.84 -10.13 5.21
CA PHE A 214 9.87 -11.60 5.14
C PHE A 214 8.70 -12.17 4.33
N LEU A 215 7.48 -11.67 4.58
CA LEU A 215 6.26 -12.07 3.89
C LEU A 215 6.36 -11.96 2.36
N ASN A 216 7.14 -10.99 1.87
CA ASN A 216 7.35 -10.76 0.45
C ASN A 216 8.60 -11.44 -0.13
N GLY A 217 9.26 -12.31 0.64
CA GLY A 217 10.42 -13.09 0.21
C GLY A 217 11.70 -12.27 0.09
N LEU A 218 11.80 -11.13 0.77
CA LEU A 218 12.91 -10.20 0.61
C LEU A 218 13.99 -10.28 1.69
N GLN A 219 13.72 -10.92 2.84
CA GLN A 219 14.62 -10.97 4.00
C GLN A 219 16.04 -11.44 3.63
N GLU A 220 16.14 -12.51 2.85
CA GLU A 220 17.44 -13.13 2.51
C GLU A 220 18.09 -12.54 1.24
N THR A 221 17.48 -11.53 0.64
CA THR A 221 17.97 -10.96 -0.64
C THR A 221 19.07 -9.92 -0.46
N GLY A 222 19.20 -9.34 0.74
CA GLY A 222 20.06 -8.18 1.00
C GLY A 222 19.65 -6.88 0.29
N ARG A 223 18.52 -6.88 -0.44
CA ARG A 223 18.03 -5.71 -1.19
C ARG A 223 17.26 -4.72 -0.33
N ILE A 224 16.87 -5.11 0.87
CA ILE A 224 16.09 -4.26 1.78
C ILE A 224 16.47 -4.53 3.23
N ASP A 225 16.57 -3.48 4.04
CA ASP A 225 16.72 -3.56 5.48
C ASP A 225 15.75 -2.62 6.21
N ALA A 226 15.33 -3.02 7.43
CA ALA A 226 14.48 -2.21 8.29
C ALA A 226 15.32 -1.60 9.43
N ARG A 227 15.22 -0.28 9.65
CA ARG A 227 16.00 0.43 10.68
C ARG A 227 15.16 1.44 11.43
N SER A 228 15.41 1.57 12.73
CA SER A 228 14.82 2.63 13.55
C SER A 228 15.42 3.98 13.13
N LEU A 229 14.58 4.96 12.83
CA LEU A 229 14.98 6.34 12.56
C LEU A 229 13.92 7.27 13.17
N LYS A 230 14.30 7.93 14.26
CA LYS A 230 13.46 8.96 14.90
C LYS A 230 13.83 10.32 14.34
N TRP A 231 12.85 11.02 13.76
CA TRP A 231 13.08 12.33 13.17
C TRP A 231 13.64 13.34 14.18
N GLY A 232 14.48 14.25 13.70
CA GLY A 232 15.15 15.28 14.51
C GLY A 232 16.28 14.75 15.38
N ARG A 233 16.71 13.50 15.18
CA ARG A 233 17.95 12.97 15.74
C ARG A 233 19.02 12.94 14.66
N VAL A 234 20.26 13.13 15.10
CA VAL A 234 21.45 13.01 14.27
C VAL A 234 21.45 11.64 13.62
N LEU A 235 21.53 11.61 12.30
CA LEU A 235 21.76 10.39 11.53
C LEU A 235 23.07 9.75 12.02
N ASP A 236 23.01 8.49 12.44
CA ASP A 236 24.19 7.79 12.95
C ASP A 236 25.32 7.82 11.91
N GLU A 237 26.39 8.57 12.20
CA GLU A 237 27.62 8.70 11.40
C GLU A 237 28.49 7.43 11.45
N THR A 238 27.86 6.24 11.49
CA THR A 238 28.59 4.99 11.36
C THR A 238 29.30 4.95 10.00
N GLU A 239 30.43 4.23 9.93
CA GLU A 239 31.15 4.05 8.66
C GLU A 239 30.24 3.49 7.55
N GLU A 240 29.20 2.71 7.91
CA GLU A 240 28.17 2.25 6.97
C GLU A 240 27.31 3.38 6.38
N GLY A 241 26.99 4.41 7.15
CA GLY A 241 26.22 5.58 6.69
C GLY A 241 27.03 6.49 5.77
N GLN A 242 28.34 6.62 6.02
CA GLN A 242 29.25 7.38 5.16
C GLN A 242 29.65 6.61 3.89
N GLN A 243 29.71 5.28 3.93
CA GLN A 243 30.06 4.43 2.80
C GLN A 243 28.87 4.09 1.88
N ASN A 244 27.62 4.21 2.36
CA ASN A 244 26.42 3.99 1.56
C ASN A 244 25.54 5.25 1.46
N PRO A 245 25.93 6.24 0.62
CA PRO A 245 25.08 7.41 0.39
C PRO A 245 23.69 7.03 -0.11
N VAL A 246 22.66 7.72 0.38
CA VAL A 246 21.30 7.56 -0.13
C VAL A 246 21.20 8.34 -1.45
N ASP A 247 20.63 7.71 -2.48
CA ASP A 247 20.48 8.35 -3.79
C ASP A 247 19.11 9.05 -3.91
N VAL A 248 18.09 8.56 -3.19
CA VAL A 248 16.74 9.13 -3.14
C VAL A 248 16.08 8.83 -1.79
N VAL A 249 15.36 9.82 -1.25
CA VAL A 249 14.50 9.63 -0.08
C VAL A 249 13.05 9.68 -0.51
N ILE A 250 12.22 8.78 0.02
CA ILE A 250 10.78 8.76 -0.19
C ILE A 250 10.04 8.78 1.15
N GLY A 251 8.79 9.22 1.14
CA GLY A 251 7.89 9.11 2.30
C GLY A 251 6.43 9.32 1.90
N ALA A 252 5.50 8.72 2.64
CA ALA A 252 4.08 8.85 2.38
C ALA A 252 3.30 9.10 3.68
N ASP A 253 2.42 10.10 3.64
CA ASP A 253 1.61 10.55 4.78
C ASP A 253 2.43 10.81 6.05
N ILE A 254 3.60 11.46 5.91
CA ILE A 254 4.50 11.81 7.03
C ILE A 254 4.38 13.27 7.49
N THR A 255 3.50 14.06 6.86
CA THR A 255 3.24 15.48 7.19
C THR A 255 1.88 15.67 7.89
N TYR A 256 1.31 14.60 8.45
CA TYR A 256 -0.04 14.57 9.02
C TYR A 256 -0.16 15.36 10.34
N ASP A 257 0.92 15.51 11.09
CA ASP A 257 0.96 16.22 12.37
C ASP A 257 1.98 17.36 12.34
N SER A 258 1.47 18.60 12.30
CA SER A 258 2.31 19.80 12.29
C SER A 258 3.30 19.92 13.46
N ARG A 259 3.06 19.20 14.58
CA ARG A 259 3.99 19.15 15.72
C ARG A 259 5.27 18.37 15.41
N LEU A 260 5.21 17.46 14.44
CA LEU A 260 6.36 16.66 14.00
C LEU A 260 7.19 17.36 12.91
N ASN A 261 6.64 18.40 12.26
CA ASN A 261 7.33 19.14 11.19
C ASN A 261 8.74 19.62 11.58
N PRO A 262 9.00 20.22 12.77
CA PRO A 262 10.36 20.64 13.11
C PRO A 262 11.37 19.48 13.09
N SER A 263 10.98 18.33 13.63
CA SER A 263 11.84 17.13 13.64
C SER A 263 12.04 16.56 12.25
N LEU A 264 10.98 16.47 11.44
CA LEU A 264 11.06 16.00 10.06
C LEU A 264 11.99 16.90 9.24
N ILE A 265 11.80 18.22 9.30
CA ILE A 265 12.61 19.21 8.58
C ILE A 265 14.08 19.15 9.00
N SER A 266 14.36 18.96 10.30
CA SER A 266 15.73 18.75 10.78
C SER A 266 16.37 17.52 10.12
N THR A 267 15.63 16.41 10.02
CA THR A 267 16.11 15.20 9.33
C THR A 267 16.32 15.43 7.83
N LEU A 268 15.41 16.13 7.14
CA LEU A 268 15.63 16.48 5.73
C LEU A 268 16.89 17.34 5.54
N ARG A 269 17.13 18.29 6.46
CA ARG A 269 18.33 19.13 6.45
C ARG A 269 19.61 18.29 6.57
N GLU A 270 19.65 17.31 7.45
CA GLU A 270 20.80 16.42 7.60
C GLU A 270 21.06 15.62 6.32
N PHE A 271 20.01 15.11 5.66
CA PHE A 271 20.16 14.44 4.38
C PHE A 271 20.75 15.36 3.30
N PHE A 272 20.29 16.61 3.21
CA PHE A 272 20.83 17.57 2.26
C PHE A 272 22.25 18.07 2.62
N LEU A 273 22.63 18.08 3.91
CA LEU A 273 24.01 18.35 4.33
C LEU A 273 24.96 17.26 3.86
N LEU A 274 24.51 15.99 3.91
CA LEU A 274 25.28 14.84 3.43
C LEU A 274 25.33 14.79 1.90
N ASN A 275 24.23 15.15 1.24
CA ASN A 275 24.11 15.17 -0.22
C ASN A 275 23.25 16.36 -0.69
N PRO A 276 23.86 17.49 -1.07
CA PRO A 276 23.14 18.68 -1.53
C PRO A 276 22.29 18.45 -2.78
N ASP A 277 22.66 17.49 -3.62
CA ASP A 277 21.97 17.13 -4.88
C ASP A 277 20.88 16.05 -4.68
N LEU A 278 20.59 15.68 -3.43
CA LEU A 278 19.59 14.67 -3.10
C LEU A 278 18.20 15.10 -3.56
N ASN A 279 17.40 14.12 -3.98
CA ASN A 279 15.98 14.33 -4.25
C ASN A 279 15.15 13.60 -3.20
N ILE A 280 14.20 14.32 -2.60
CA ILE A 280 13.29 13.78 -1.59
C ILE A 280 11.87 13.87 -2.13
N PHE A 281 11.13 12.76 -2.12
CA PHE A 281 9.76 12.70 -2.63
C PHE A 281 8.78 12.37 -1.50
N ILE A 282 7.80 13.23 -1.28
CA ILE A 282 6.78 13.05 -0.23
C ILE A 282 5.39 13.06 -0.84
N ALA A 283 4.62 12.00 -0.61
CA ALA A 283 3.20 11.99 -0.91
C ALA A 283 2.38 12.32 0.35
N ALA A 284 1.37 13.17 0.22
CA ALA A 284 0.54 13.58 1.35
C ALA A 284 -0.93 13.84 0.96
N PRO A 285 -1.88 13.57 1.86
CA PRO A 285 -3.26 14.00 1.71
C PRO A 285 -3.41 15.48 2.04
N ILE A 286 -4.04 16.23 1.14
CA ILE A 286 -4.35 17.65 1.37
C ILE A 286 -5.73 17.75 2.02
N ARG A 287 -5.76 17.55 3.34
CA ARG A 287 -6.98 17.64 4.17
C ARG A 287 -7.26 19.06 4.67
N ASN A 288 -6.19 19.80 4.96
CA ASN A 288 -6.22 21.18 5.41
C ASN A 288 -5.06 21.92 4.78
N ASP A 289 -5.37 22.92 3.94
CA ASP A 289 -4.37 23.76 3.28
C ASP A 289 -3.42 24.42 4.31
N GLU A 290 -3.88 24.68 5.54
CA GLU A 290 -3.07 25.27 6.60
C GLU A 290 -1.94 24.33 7.07
N THR A 291 -2.19 23.03 7.21
CA THR A 291 -1.18 22.06 7.66
C THR A 291 -0.07 21.92 6.62
N PHE A 292 -0.46 21.80 5.35
CA PHE A 292 0.51 21.73 4.26
C PHE A 292 1.26 23.06 4.10
N SER A 293 0.57 24.20 4.23
CA SER A 293 1.21 25.52 4.20
C SER A 293 2.27 25.69 5.30
N LYS A 294 2.05 25.14 6.50
CA LYS A 294 3.06 25.13 7.58
C LYS A 294 4.28 24.29 7.22
N PHE A 295 4.08 23.13 6.58
CA PHE A 295 5.19 22.30 6.09
C PHE A 295 5.97 23.02 5.00
N ASN A 296 5.29 23.61 4.01
CA ASN A 296 5.92 24.35 2.93
C ASN A 296 6.71 25.56 3.45
N LEU A 297 6.13 26.35 4.36
CA LEU A 297 6.82 27.47 5.01
C LEU A 297 8.06 27.00 5.81
N ALA A 298 8.01 25.82 6.42
CA ALA A 298 9.16 25.26 7.12
C ALA A 298 10.27 24.82 6.15
N CYS A 299 9.90 24.29 4.97
CA CYS A 299 10.83 23.98 3.88
C CYS A 299 11.51 25.26 3.36
N GLU A 300 10.74 26.30 3.03
CA GLU A 300 11.25 27.59 2.56
C GLU A 300 12.24 28.21 3.54
N ARG A 301 11.95 28.19 4.85
CA ARG A 301 12.85 28.69 5.90
C ARG A 301 14.18 27.95 6.00
N ASN A 302 14.27 26.74 5.45
CA ASN A 302 15.49 25.94 5.41
C ASN A 302 16.14 25.91 4.02
N ASN A 303 15.70 26.80 3.11
CA ASN A 303 16.16 26.88 1.72
C ASN A 303 15.86 25.62 0.90
N PHE A 304 14.76 24.94 1.21
CA PHE A 304 14.26 23.84 0.39
C PHE A 304 13.24 24.36 -0.61
N GLU A 305 13.34 23.90 -1.86
CA GLU A 305 12.33 24.12 -2.89
C GLU A 305 11.40 22.91 -2.93
N VAL A 306 10.10 23.19 -2.87
CA VAL A 306 9.04 22.18 -2.94
C VAL A 306 8.31 22.36 -4.27
N SER A 307 8.36 21.34 -5.12
CA SER A 307 7.68 21.30 -6.40
C SER A 307 6.67 20.16 -6.44
N GLU A 308 5.47 20.40 -6.96
CA GLU A 308 4.45 19.37 -7.09
C GLU A 308 4.69 18.53 -8.35
N ILE A 309 4.69 17.22 -8.20
CA ILE A 309 4.65 16.28 -9.32
C ILE A 309 3.18 16.06 -9.67
N HIS A 310 2.82 16.46 -10.87
CA HIS A 310 1.46 16.26 -11.35
C HIS A 310 1.20 14.79 -11.66
N PHE A 311 0.42 14.14 -10.80
CA PHE A 311 -0.09 12.80 -11.02
C PHE A 311 -1.57 12.76 -10.64
N SER A 312 -2.43 12.45 -11.62
CA SER A 312 -3.88 12.50 -11.42
C SER A 312 -4.37 11.26 -10.69
N MET A 313 -5.32 11.46 -9.75
CA MET A 313 -6.03 10.34 -9.14
C MET A 313 -7.04 9.76 -10.16
N PRO A 314 -6.98 8.45 -10.46
CA PRO A 314 -8.01 7.81 -11.29
C PRO A 314 -9.35 7.85 -10.58
N SER A 315 -10.45 7.98 -11.33
CA SER A 315 -11.79 7.88 -10.73
C SER A 315 -12.01 6.47 -10.16
N PRO A 316 -12.93 6.28 -9.20
CA PRO A 316 -13.18 4.97 -8.61
C PRO A 316 -13.49 3.86 -9.63
N ALA A 317 -14.12 4.20 -10.77
CA ALA A 317 -14.44 3.25 -11.84
C ALA A 317 -13.25 2.93 -12.76
N GLU A 318 -12.21 3.75 -12.77
CA GLU A 318 -11.00 3.57 -13.59
C GLU A 318 -9.86 2.89 -12.83
N GLN A 319 -10.01 2.71 -11.51
CA GLN A 319 -9.02 2.02 -10.69
C GLN A 319 -8.98 0.53 -11.05
N LEU A 320 -7.79 0.05 -11.38
CA LEU A 320 -7.49 -1.38 -11.59
C LEU A 320 -6.65 -1.96 -10.44
N GLY A 321 -6.46 -1.20 -9.37
CA GLY A 321 -5.58 -1.52 -8.26
C GLY A 321 -4.34 -0.61 -8.19
N PRO A 322 -3.92 -0.19 -6.97
CA PRO A 322 -4.64 -0.37 -5.71
C PRO A 322 -5.91 0.49 -5.67
N PHE A 323 -6.88 0.06 -4.86
CA PHE A 323 -8.14 0.76 -4.70
C PHE A 323 -8.10 1.71 -3.49
N TYR A 324 -8.46 2.97 -3.67
CA TYR A 324 -8.50 3.91 -2.55
C TYR A 324 -9.52 5.05 -2.76
N PRO A 325 -10.07 5.61 -1.67
CA PRO A 325 -10.99 6.74 -1.75
C PRO A 325 -10.31 7.97 -2.37
N THR A 326 -11.03 8.67 -3.25
CA THR A 326 -10.51 9.83 -4.00
C THR A 326 -11.13 11.17 -3.58
N GLN A 327 -11.85 11.20 -2.46
CA GLN A 327 -12.52 12.42 -1.99
C GLN A 327 -11.52 13.45 -1.43
N THR A 328 -10.43 12.97 -0.83
CA THR A 328 -9.33 13.83 -0.37
C THR A 328 -8.25 13.89 -1.45
N PRO A 329 -7.83 15.08 -1.91
CA PRO A 329 -6.72 15.18 -2.85
C PRO A 329 -5.43 14.59 -2.27
N LEU A 330 -4.81 13.68 -3.00
CA LEU A 330 -3.48 13.16 -2.72
C LEU A 330 -2.51 13.83 -3.68
N ARG A 331 -1.39 14.34 -3.16
CA ARG A 331 -0.36 15.03 -3.96
C ARG A 331 1.01 14.46 -3.67
N ILE A 332 1.89 14.55 -4.67
CA ILE A 332 3.28 14.11 -4.58
C ILE A 332 4.16 15.33 -4.77
N PHE A 333 5.12 15.53 -3.88
CA PHE A 333 6.03 16.66 -3.89
C PHE A 333 7.47 16.18 -4.02
N GLN A 334 8.24 16.85 -4.86
CA GLN A 334 9.69 16.74 -4.90
C GLN A 334 10.28 17.92 -4.12
N ILE A 335 11.19 17.60 -3.21
CA ILE A 335 11.90 18.54 -2.36
C ILE A 335 13.38 18.48 -2.71
N THR A 336 13.96 19.64 -3.00
CA THR A 336 15.38 19.82 -3.33
C THR A 336 15.97 20.97 -2.51
N SER A 337 17.30 21.06 -2.43
CA SER A 337 17.98 22.19 -1.79
C SER A 337 18.32 23.28 -2.80
N THR A 338 18.05 24.55 -2.45
CA THR A 338 18.28 25.71 -3.35
C THR A 338 19.64 26.38 -3.17
N ALA A 339 20.39 26.00 -2.13
CA ALA A 339 21.71 26.55 -1.81
C ALA A 339 22.51 25.55 -0.98
N PRO A 340 23.85 25.63 -0.94
CA PRO A 340 24.64 24.89 0.03
C PRO A 340 24.12 25.24 1.43
N ILE A 341 23.60 24.24 2.15
CA ILE A 341 23.10 24.44 3.50
C ILE A 341 24.32 24.77 4.37
N GLY A 342 24.45 26.04 4.74
CA GLY A 342 25.48 26.46 5.68
C GLY A 342 25.30 25.73 7.02
N ASP A 343 26.42 25.29 7.61
CA ASP A 343 26.45 24.84 8.99
C ASP A 343 26.05 26.04 9.89
N PRO A 344 24.97 25.93 10.67
CA PRO A 344 24.54 27.03 11.54
C PRO A 344 25.52 27.27 12.71
N PHE A 345 26.53 26.40 12.88
CA PHE A 345 27.58 26.48 13.88
C PHE A 345 28.98 26.70 13.30
N ALA A 346 29.13 26.88 11.99
CA ALA A 346 30.42 27.28 11.41
C ALA A 346 30.73 28.74 11.76
N PHE A 347 31.46 28.92 12.87
CA PHE A 347 32.09 30.18 13.27
C PHE A 347 33.57 30.20 12.93
#